data_AF-A0A497DHI2-F1
#
_entry.id   AF-A0A497DHI2-F1
#
_cell.length_a   1.000
_cell.length_b   1.000
_cell.length_c   1.000
_cell.angle_alpha   90.00
_cell.angle_beta   90.00
_cell.angle_gamma   90.00
#
_symmetry.space_group_name_H-M   'P 1'
#
loop_
_entity.id
_entity.type
_entity.pdbx_description
1 polymer ?
#
loop_
_entity_poly.entity_id
_entity_poly.type
_entity_poly.pdbx_seq_one_letter_code
_entity_poly.pdbx_strand_id
1 'polypeptide(L)'
;MYKLTFVYFYQLSQKRNPNPRFVALSYVALTALFQFAFLLGLFKYILGFIVHRFDENYSLNKLYLIPFVLLWLFVFEIIYNKKRTKRILDSYIDKPKVTNLKNTFLVLLFMLVPLIIGIYLFNNG
;
A
#
# COMPACT_ATOMS: atom_id res chain seq x y z
N MET A 1 -4.61 -9.17 -5.39
CA MET A 1 -5.07 -8.59 -4.11
C MET A 1 -5.29 -7.09 -4.17
N TYR A 2 -4.41 -6.29 -4.78
CA TYR A 2 -4.60 -4.83 -4.89
C TYR A 2 -5.95 -4.35 -5.47
N LYS A 3 -6.52 -5.05 -6.47
CA LYS A 3 -7.88 -4.74 -6.97
C LYS A 3 -8.96 -4.98 -5.90
N LEU A 4 -8.85 -6.07 -5.14
CA LEU A 4 -9.76 -6.38 -4.03
C LEU A 4 -9.65 -5.34 -2.93
N THR A 5 -8.43 -5.00 -2.51
CA THR A 5 -8.14 -3.95 -1.53
C THR A 5 -8.70 -2.61 -1.98
N PHE A 6 -8.50 -2.25 -3.25
CA PHE A 6 -9.06 -1.04 -3.85
C PHE A 6 -10.59 -1.02 -3.73
N VAL A 7 -11.28 -2.06 -4.22
CA VAL A 7 -12.75 -2.10 -4.21
C VAL A 7 -13.30 -2.13 -2.78
N TYR A 8 -12.63 -2.82 -1.86
CA TYR A 8 -12.99 -2.87 -0.44
C TYR A 8 -12.99 -1.48 0.18
N PHE A 9 -11.87 -0.75 0.08
CA PHE A 9 -11.76 0.60 0.64
C PHE A 9 -12.61 1.63 -0.13
N TYR A 10 -12.84 1.40 -1.43
CA TYR A 10 -13.75 2.22 -2.22
C TYR A 10 -15.19 2.11 -1.70
N GLN A 11 -15.71 0.90 -1.53
CA GLN A 11 -17.06 0.66 -1.00
C GLN A 11 -17.20 1.17 0.44
N LEU A 12 -16.16 1.02 1.27
CA LEU A 12 -16.14 1.52 2.65
C LEU A 12 -16.15 3.05 2.72
N SER A 13 -15.38 3.72 1.86
CA SER A 13 -15.25 5.18 1.84
C SER A 13 -16.38 5.89 1.09
N GLN A 14 -17.09 5.19 0.20
CA GLN A 14 -18.20 5.74 -0.59
C GLN A 14 -19.31 6.36 0.26
N LYS A 15 -19.52 5.85 1.49
CA LYS A 15 -20.53 6.38 2.42
C LYS A 15 -20.07 7.59 3.23
N ARG A 16 -18.77 7.87 3.29
CA ARG A 16 -18.18 8.82 4.25
C ARG A 16 -17.34 9.92 3.61
N ASN A 17 -16.89 9.75 2.37
CA ASN A 17 -15.97 10.67 1.71
C ASN A 17 -16.47 11.08 0.32
N PRO A 18 -16.34 12.36 -0.06
CA PRO A 18 -16.69 12.85 -1.40
C PRO A 18 -15.78 12.29 -2.49
N ASN A 19 -14.55 11.87 -2.13
CA ASN A 19 -13.56 11.31 -3.06
C ASN A 19 -13.14 9.87 -2.67
N PRO A 20 -14.04 8.87 -2.76
CA PRO A 20 -13.76 7.50 -2.34
C PRO A 20 -12.66 6.82 -3.16
N ARG A 21 -12.47 7.25 -4.43
CA ARG A 21 -11.37 6.78 -5.27
C ARG A 21 -10.02 7.09 -4.65
N PHE A 22 -9.81 8.34 -4.23
CA PHE A 22 -8.54 8.80 -3.70
C PHE A 22 -8.20 8.08 -2.39
N VAL A 23 -9.20 7.89 -1.52
CA VAL A 23 -9.05 7.13 -0.27
C VAL A 23 -8.63 5.69 -0.57
N ALA A 24 -9.38 4.99 -1.43
CA ALA A 24 -9.07 3.61 -1.81
C ALA A 24 -7.68 3.45 -2.44
N LEU A 25 -7.30 4.40 -3.29
CA LEU A 25 -6.00 4.46 -3.94
C LEU A 25 -4.89 4.67 -2.92
N SER A 26 -5.09 5.57 -1.95
CA SER A 26 -4.11 5.84 -0.88
C SER A 26 -3.80 4.58 -0.08
N TYR A 27 -4.82 3.80 0.30
CA TYR A 27 -4.61 2.52 1.00
C TYR A 27 -3.85 1.50 0.16
N VAL A 28 -4.15 1.41 -1.14
CA VAL A 28 -3.43 0.52 -2.05
C VAL A 28 -1.98 0.97 -2.23
N ALA A 29 -1.75 2.27 -2.42
CA ALA A 29 -0.41 2.85 -2.55
C ALA A 29 0.42 2.64 -1.29
N LEU A 30 -0.16 2.85 -0.11
CA LEU A 30 0.48 2.61 1.19
C LEU A 30 0.83 1.12 1.37
N THR A 31 -0.11 0.24 1.02
CA THR A 31 0.12 -1.22 1.09
C THR A 31 1.28 -1.64 0.19
N ALA A 32 1.30 -1.11 -1.04
CA ALA A 32 2.38 -1.39 -1.98
C ALA A 32 3.72 -0.81 -1.51
N LEU A 33 3.72 0.37 -0.89
CA LEU A 33 4.90 0.99 -0.30
C LEU A 33 5.49 0.10 0.81
N PHE A 34 4.65 -0.40 1.73
CA PHE A 34 5.11 -1.29 2.79
C PHE A 34 5.64 -2.62 2.26
N GLN A 35 4.98 -3.21 1.26
CA GLN A 35 5.48 -4.43 0.63
C GLN A 35 6.80 -4.20 -0.10
N PHE A 36 6.96 -3.07 -0.76
CA PHE A 36 8.22 -2.70 -1.40
C PHE A 36 9.33 -2.48 -0.36
N ALA A 37 9.06 -1.75 0.72
CA ALA A 37 10.00 -1.56 1.82
C ALA A 37 10.39 -2.88 2.48
N PHE A 38 9.43 -3.79 2.67
CA PHE A 38 9.69 -5.14 3.17
C PHE A 38 10.62 -5.92 2.24
N LEU A 39 10.36 -5.93 0.93
CA LEU A 39 11.22 -6.59 -0.05
C LEU A 39 12.65 -6.00 -0.04
N LEU A 40 12.78 -4.67 0.01
CA LEU A 40 14.10 -4.03 0.13
C LEU A 40 14.84 -4.45 1.40
N GLY A 41 14.13 -4.50 2.54
CA GLY A 41 14.70 -4.99 3.79
C GLY A 41 15.12 -6.46 3.68
N LEU A 42 14.33 -7.30 3.02
CA LEU A 42 14.63 -8.71 2.80
C LEU A 42 15.87 -8.89 1.91
N PHE A 43 15.97 -8.12 0.81
CA PHE A 43 17.16 -8.10 -0.03
C PHE A 43 18.39 -7.65 0.74
N LYS A 44 18.27 -6.61 1.58
CA LYS A 44 19.37 -6.18 2.46
C LYS A 44 19.77 -7.29 3.42
N TYR A 45 18.81 -7.97 4.05
CA TYR A 45 19.07 -9.05 4.99
C TYR A 45 19.78 -10.25 4.34
N ILE A 46 19.36 -10.64 3.13
CA ILE A 46 19.91 -11.80 2.42
C ILE A 46 21.24 -11.48 1.73
N LEU A 47 21.34 -10.35 1.04
CA LEU A 47 22.50 -9.99 0.20
C LEU A 47 23.54 -9.15 0.94
N GLY A 48 23.25 -8.71 2.17
CA GLY A 48 24.12 -7.81 2.92
C GLY A 48 24.24 -6.41 2.32
N PHE A 49 23.34 -6.00 1.42
CA PHE A 49 23.44 -4.72 0.72
C PHE A 49 23.20 -3.54 1.68
N ILE A 50 24.23 -2.73 1.93
CA ILE A 50 24.14 -1.57 2.84
C ILE A 50 23.53 -0.40 2.07
N VAL A 51 22.25 -0.13 2.32
CA VAL A 51 21.65 1.15 1.97
C VAL A 51 22.30 2.20 2.89
N HIS A 52 23.20 2.99 2.31
CA HIS A 52 23.90 4.04 3.03
C HIS A 52 22.90 5.11 3.49
N ARG A 53 23.07 5.58 4.72
CA ARG A 53 22.30 6.73 5.21
C ARG A 53 22.79 7.97 4.46
N PHE A 54 21.86 8.81 4.03
CA PHE A 54 22.20 10.07 3.38
C PHE A 54 22.79 11.08 4.37
N ASP A 55 22.30 11.04 5.62
CA ASP A 55 22.77 11.87 6.73
C ASP A 55 22.72 11.08 8.04
N GLU A 56 23.52 11.45 9.05
CA GLU A 56 23.44 10.85 10.39
C GLU A 56 22.21 11.34 11.16
N ASN A 57 21.67 12.50 10.80
CA ASN A 57 20.49 13.07 11.39
C ASN A 57 19.21 12.37 10.90
N TYR A 58 18.55 11.67 11.81
CA TYR A 58 17.30 10.95 11.57
C TYR A 58 16.18 11.84 11.01
N SER A 59 16.12 13.11 11.43
CA SER A 59 15.10 14.06 10.97
C SER A 59 15.31 14.47 9.51
N LEU A 60 16.56 14.65 9.09
CA LEU A 60 16.89 14.99 7.69
C LEU A 60 16.60 13.81 6.76
N ASN A 61 16.93 12.58 7.17
CA ASN A 61 16.59 11.37 6.41
C ASN A 61 15.07 11.23 6.18
N LYS A 62 14.23 11.60 7.16
CA LYS A 62 12.77 11.62 6.99
C LYS A 62 12.33 12.64 5.94
N LEU A 63 12.97 13.80 5.90
CA LEU A 63 12.63 14.85 4.95
C LEU A 63 12.93 14.41 3.52
N TYR A 64 14.05 13.72 3.29
CA TYR A 64 14.40 13.15 1.98
C TYR A 64 13.44 12.05 1.51
N LEU A 65 12.73 11.40 2.42
CA LEU A 65 11.69 10.42 2.09
C LEU A 65 10.38 11.08 1.59
N ILE A 66 10.11 12.33 1.95
CA ILE A 66 8.85 13.00 1.59
C ILE A 66 8.69 13.12 0.06
N PRO A 67 9.67 13.63 -0.72
CA PRO A 67 9.58 13.67 -2.18
C PRO A 67 9.33 12.29 -2.80
N PHE A 68 9.95 11.24 -2.25
CA PHE A 68 9.74 9.87 -2.71
C PHE A 68 8.31 9.38 -2.46
N VAL A 69 7.75 9.64 -1.27
CA VAL A 69 6.36 9.30 -0.95
C VAL A 69 5.37 10.09 -1.82
N LEU A 70 5.63 11.37 -2.07
CA LEU A 70 4.79 12.18 -2.96
C LEU A 70 4.82 11.66 -4.40
N LEU A 71 6.01 11.35 -4.92
CA LEU A 71 6.19 10.74 -6.24
C LEU A 71 5.46 9.40 -6.34
N TRP A 72 5.55 8.58 -5.29
CA TRP A 72 4.87 7.28 -5.21
C TRP A 72 3.35 7.43 -5.31
N LEU A 73 2.76 8.36 -4.53
CA LEU A 73 1.33 8.64 -4.60
C LEU A 73 0.92 9.17 -5.98
N PHE A 74 1.73 10.05 -6.57
CA PHE A 74 1.49 10.58 -7.91
C PHE A 74 1.49 9.50 -8.99
N VAL A 75 2.44 8.55 -8.94
CA VAL A 75 2.47 7.40 -9.84
C VAL A 75 1.20 6.56 -9.69
N PHE A 76 0.75 6.32 -8.46
CA PHE A 76 -0.49 5.57 -8.22
C PHE A 76 -1.73 6.30 -8.75
N GLU A 77 -1.80 7.63 -8.62
CA GLU A 77 -2.88 8.44 -9.22
C GLU A 77 -2.94 8.29 -10.75
N ILE A 78 -1.78 8.27 -11.41
CA ILE A 78 -1.70 8.01 -12.86
C ILE A 78 -2.15 6.59 -13.21
N ILE A 79 -1.64 5.59 -12.47
CA ILE A 79 -1.95 4.17 -12.69
C ILE A 79 -3.44 3.91 -12.51
N TYR A 80 -4.05 4.46 -11.46
CA TYR A 80 -5.47 4.33 -11.12
C TYR A 80 -6.29 5.51 -11.68
N ASN A 81 -6.03 5.86 -12.93
CA ASN A 81 -6.86 6.85 -13.64
C ASN A 81 -8.35 6.44 -13.67
N LYS A 82 -9.22 7.44 -13.94
CA LYS A 82 -10.68 7.25 -13.99
C LYS A 82 -11.11 6.04 -14.83
N LYS A 83 -10.47 5.82 -16.00
CA LYS A 83 -10.80 4.72 -16.92
C LYS A 83 -10.47 3.35 -16.31
N ARG A 84 -9.34 3.22 -15.62
CA ARG A 84 -8.92 1.97 -14.98
C ARG A 84 -9.74 1.71 -13.72
N THR A 85 -10.00 2.72 -12.91
CA THR A 85 -10.89 2.61 -11.74
C THR A 85 -12.25 2.08 -12.15
N LYS A 86 -12.87 2.66 -13.20
CA LYS A 86 -14.16 2.19 -13.70
C LYS A 86 -14.11 0.71 -14.09
N ARG A 87 -13.13 0.31 -14.91
CA ARG A 87 -12.93 -1.10 -15.27
C ARG A 87 -12.75 -2.03 -14.07
N ILE A 88 -12.04 -1.59 -13.04
CA ILE A 88 -11.89 -2.36 -11.80
C ILE A 88 -13.24 -2.49 -11.11
N LEU A 89 -13.99 -1.42 -10.94
CA LEU A 89 -15.30 -1.46 -10.29
C LEU A 89 -16.29 -2.33 -11.07
N ASP A 90 -16.33 -2.19 -12.40
CA ASP A 90 -17.19 -2.96 -13.29
C ASP A 90 -16.95 -4.47 -13.13
N SER A 91 -15.68 -4.89 -12.95
CA SER A 91 -15.33 -6.31 -12.69
C SER A 91 -15.80 -6.88 -11.35
N TYR A 92 -16.42 -6.05 -10.50
CA TYR A 92 -16.99 -6.42 -9.20
C TYR A 92 -18.47 -6.03 -9.06
N ILE A 93 -19.12 -5.54 -10.13
CA ILE A 93 -20.54 -5.16 -10.10
C ILE A 93 -21.43 -6.37 -9.78
N ASP A 94 -21.18 -7.51 -10.41
CA ASP A 94 -22.00 -8.73 -10.24
C ASP A 94 -21.59 -9.57 -9.02
N LYS A 95 -20.61 -9.11 -8.23
CA LYS A 95 -20.08 -9.85 -7.10
C LYS A 95 -20.77 -9.45 -5.81
N PRO A 96 -21.00 -10.39 -4.87
CA PRO A 96 -21.50 -10.06 -3.55
C PRO A 96 -20.59 -9.02 -2.89
N LYS A 97 -21.17 -8.17 -2.02
CA LYS A 97 -20.47 -7.05 -1.36
C LYS A 97 -19.07 -7.46 -0.93
N VAL A 98 -18.08 -6.72 -1.44
CA VAL A 98 -16.67 -7.02 -1.22
C VAL A 98 -16.31 -6.80 0.26
N THR A 99 -17.07 -5.99 0.98
CA THR A 99 -16.97 -5.74 2.43
C THR A 99 -17.53 -6.87 3.29
N ASN A 100 -17.22 -8.12 2.97
CA ASN A 100 -17.58 -9.28 3.80
C ASN A 100 -16.42 -9.69 4.74
N LEU A 101 -16.73 -10.50 5.75
CA LEU A 101 -15.77 -10.86 6.82
C LEU A 101 -14.54 -11.59 6.28
N LYS A 102 -14.72 -12.48 5.30
CA LYS A 102 -13.64 -13.20 4.62
C LYS A 102 -12.68 -12.24 3.91
N ASN A 103 -13.21 -11.28 3.14
CA ASN A 103 -12.41 -10.31 2.42
C ASN A 103 -11.76 -9.29 3.34
N THR A 104 -12.43 -8.91 4.45
CA THR A 104 -11.82 -8.08 5.50
C THR A 104 -10.55 -8.76 6.02
N PHE A 105 -10.64 -10.05 6.37
CA PHE A 105 -9.49 -10.80 6.86
C PHE A 105 -8.39 -10.92 5.81
N LEU A 106 -8.75 -11.18 4.54
CA LEU A 106 -7.77 -11.23 3.44
C LEU A 106 -7.07 -9.89 3.20
N VAL A 107 -7.81 -8.77 3.21
CA VAL A 107 -7.23 -7.44 3.04
C VAL A 107 -6.32 -7.09 4.21
N LEU A 108 -6.74 -7.38 5.45
CA LEU A 108 -5.93 -7.18 6.64
C LEU A 108 -4.64 -8.01 6.60
N LEU A 109 -4.74 -9.31 6.33
CA LEU A 109 -3.56 -10.16 6.19
C LEU A 109 -2.62 -9.65 5.09
N PHE A 110 -3.16 -9.30 3.92
CA PHE A 110 -2.35 -8.78 2.82
C PHE A 110 -1.58 -7.50 3.17
N MET A 111 -2.18 -6.65 4.02
CA MET A 111 -1.54 -5.42 4.51
C MET A 111 -0.56 -5.67 5.67
N LEU A 112 -0.93 -6.53 6.63
CA LEU A 112 -0.22 -6.69 7.89
C LEU A 112 0.88 -7.74 7.85
N VAL A 113 0.73 -8.83 7.09
CA VAL A 113 1.71 -9.93 7.06
C VAL A 113 3.11 -9.44 6.69
N PRO A 114 3.31 -8.63 5.61
CA PRO A 114 4.64 -8.09 5.29
C PRO A 114 5.22 -7.23 6.42
N LEU A 115 4.36 -6.51 7.13
CA LEU A 115 4.76 -5.62 8.22
C LEU A 115 5.18 -6.42 9.46
N ILE A 116 4.41 -7.45 9.84
CA ILE A 116 4.72 -8.33 10.98
C ILE A 116 6.01 -9.11 10.72
N ILE A 117 6.16 -9.70 9.52
CA ILE A 117 7.37 -10.44 9.14
C ILE A 117 8.57 -9.48 9.11
N GLY A 118 8.40 -8.28 8.56
CA GLY A 118 9.46 -7.27 8.52
C GLY A 118 9.94 -6.89 9.92
N ILE A 119 9.02 -6.61 10.86
CA ILE A 119 9.37 -6.31 12.25
C ILE A 119 10.10 -7.51 12.87
N TYR A 120 9.59 -8.72 12.72
CA TYR A 120 10.21 -9.90 13.32
C TYR A 120 11.63 -10.17 12.79
N LEU A 121 11.84 -10.05 11.48
CA LEU A 121 13.14 -10.30 10.85
C LEU A 121 14.14 -9.18 11.13
N PHE A 122 13.72 -7.92 11.06
CA PHE A 122 14.64 -6.77 11.15
C PHE A 122 14.85 -6.24 12.58
N ASN A 123 14.06 -6.70 13.56
CA ASN A 123 14.24 -6.33 14.97
C ASN A 123 15.07 -7.35 15.76
N ASN A 124 15.22 -8.57 15.24
CA ASN A 124 16.02 -9.65 15.85
C ASN A 124 17.34 -9.92 15.09
N GLY A 125 17.70 -9.07 14.13
CA GLY A 125 18.90 -9.19 13.29
C GLY A 125 19.81 -7.99 13.38
#